data_AF-A0A844MKZ1-F1
#
_entry.id   AF-A0A844MKZ1-F1
#
_cell.length_a   1.000
_cell.length_b   1.000
_cell.length_c   1.000
_cell.angle_alpha   90.00
_cell.angle_beta   90.00
_cell.angle_gamma   90.00
#
_symmetry.space_group_name_H-M   'P 1'
#
loop_
_entity.id
_entity.type
_entity.pdbx_description
1 polymer ?
#
loop_
_entity_poly.entity_id
_entity_poly.type
_entity_poly.pdbx_seq_one_letter_code
_entity_poly.pdbx_strand_id
1 'polypeptide(L)'
;MTLAKNITARFDKALRFAIWGGIGGAIGDIVSEPFLGVYRGSNSLIEEMIHSSLWFGIIGAGIAVSLLIASAQYLKRGLQIQQALQDGVLLGFVAGAIAGAIAEYTYLSVGPTEFLRVICWGIAGGLLGLGLSFRIPNLGRSRGLGGGLAGGLLGGCLFVFFAVVNHTSLITGRLTGFSAIGFCIGLMIAIVEATFREAWLQIHYNPREVRTVSLGSQPVSIGGDPNLCTIYVHNAPPMALRYQLDQGQILCEDIPTGTTHPLQPGDKQTLGTVTIVLCTANSLPQPNISAQNSPKTVPQPPHHFSLHVKYQDIPLTDGAQLTGKEIPGLEPQVAGGVVAQVNNNPQDPTILGLKNCSHRVWTATLTSGEQKQIESGRSIKLAAGTKINFGSVVGEIRS
;
A
#
# COMPACT_ATOMS: atom_id res chain seq x y z
N MET A 1 5.07 -13.09 21.60
CA MET A 1 6.07 -13.46 20.55
C MET A 1 5.84 -12.74 19.21
N THR A 2 4.60 -12.39 18.85
CA THR A 2 4.21 -11.68 17.61
C THR A 2 4.65 -10.21 17.57
N LEU A 3 4.60 -9.51 18.72
CA LEU A 3 5.00 -8.10 18.84
C LEU A 3 6.49 -7.87 18.56
N ALA A 4 7.36 -8.73 19.10
CA ALA A 4 8.81 -8.65 18.89
C ALA A 4 9.18 -8.85 17.41
N LYS A 5 8.56 -9.82 16.72
CA LYS A 5 8.79 -10.07 15.28
C LYS A 5 8.36 -8.88 14.41
N ASN A 6 7.26 -8.21 14.76
CA ASN A 6 6.79 -7.01 14.06
C ASN A 6 7.76 -5.83 14.23
N ILE A 7 8.38 -5.67 15.40
CA ILE A 7 9.39 -4.64 15.65
C ILE A 7 10.67 -4.93 14.84
N THR A 8 11.14 -6.18 14.83
CA THR A 8 12.36 -6.56 14.08
C THR A 8 12.21 -6.33 12.57
N ALA A 9 11.07 -6.69 11.98
CA ALA A 9 10.83 -6.49 10.55
C ALA A 9 10.75 -5.00 10.16
N ARG A 10 10.18 -4.16 11.04
CA ARG A 10 10.16 -2.70 10.88
C ARG A 10 11.57 -2.12 10.96
N PHE A 11 12.37 -2.61 11.90
CA PHE A 11 13.74 -2.15 12.12
C PHE A 11 14.66 -2.48 10.94
N ASP A 12 14.55 -3.69 10.35
CA ASP A 12 15.37 -4.08 9.20
C ASP A 12 15.12 -3.19 7.96
N LYS A 13 13.86 -2.84 7.67
CA LYS A 13 13.53 -1.91 6.59
C LYS A 13 14.14 -0.53 6.85
N ALA A 14 13.92 -0.01 8.06
CA ALA A 14 14.36 1.32 8.45
C ALA A 14 15.88 1.45 8.42
N LEU A 15 16.60 0.45 8.92
CA LEU A 15 18.06 0.41 8.91
C LEU A 15 18.63 0.37 7.48
N ARG A 16 18.05 -0.46 6.59
CA ARG A 16 18.49 -0.52 5.18
C ARG A 16 18.30 0.81 4.47
N PHE A 17 17.12 1.43 4.64
CA PHE A 17 16.86 2.74 4.06
C PHE A 17 17.82 3.80 4.62
N ALA A 18 18.12 3.77 5.91
CA ALA A 18 19.07 4.69 6.52
C ALA A 18 20.49 4.51 5.95
N ILE A 19 21.01 3.27 5.88
CA ILE A 19 22.35 3.00 5.32
C ILE A 19 22.44 3.44 3.87
N TRP A 20 21.49 3.03 3.03
CA TRP A 20 21.49 3.43 1.62
C TRP A 20 21.29 4.93 1.43
N GLY A 21 20.43 5.57 2.23
CA GLY A 21 20.29 7.02 2.21
C GLY A 21 21.61 7.71 2.50
N GLY A 22 22.37 7.24 3.51
CA GLY A 22 23.69 7.77 3.83
C GLY A 22 24.71 7.55 2.70
N ILE A 23 24.72 6.37 2.09
CA ILE A 23 25.54 6.09 0.89
C ILE A 23 25.19 7.06 -0.25
N GLY A 24 23.91 7.29 -0.49
CA GLY A 24 23.44 8.22 -1.52
C GLY A 24 23.83 9.66 -1.26
N GLY A 25 23.81 10.08 0.01
CA GLY A 25 24.33 11.39 0.42
C GLY A 25 25.82 11.54 0.18
N ALA A 26 26.61 10.52 0.53
CA ALA A 26 28.06 10.50 0.29
C ALA A 26 28.41 10.52 -1.20
N ILE A 27 27.76 9.67 -2.00
CA ILE A 27 27.96 9.62 -3.46
C ILE A 27 27.55 10.95 -4.09
N GLY A 28 26.40 11.51 -3.66
CA GLY A 28 25.93 12.82 -4.12
C GLY A 28 26.95 13.92 -3.88
N ASP A 29 27.55 13.97 -2.67
CA ASP A 29 28.61 14.94 -2.35
C ASP A 29 29.84 14.77 -3.25
N ILE A 30 30.36 13.54 -3.38
CA ILE A 30 31.54 13.23 -4.22
C ILE A 30 31.28 13.61 -5.68
N VAL A 31 30.12 13.26 -6.23
CA VAL A 31 29.77 13.57 -7.63
C VAL A 31 29.54 15.07 -7.82
N SER A 32 29.11 15.78 -6.77
CA SER A 32 28.92 17.23 -6.81
C SER A 32 30.24 18.01 -6.70
N GLU A 33 31.33 17.38 -6.26
CA GLU A 33 32.63 18.02 -5.98
C GLU A 33 33.18 18.85 -7.15
N PRO A 34 33.22 18.33 -8.40
CA PRO A 34 33.71 19.08 -9.55
C PRO A 34 32.94 20.37 -9.82
N PHE A 35 31.68 20.43 -9.38
CA PHE A 35 30.80 21.57 -9.62
C PHE A 35 31.04 22.71 -8.63
N LEU A 36 31.62 22.46 -7.44
CA LEU A 36 31.89 23.51 -6.44
C LEU A 36 33.01 24.48 -6.81
N GLY A 37 33.97 24.05 -7.64
CA GLY A 37 35.16 24.82 -7.96
C GLY A 37 34.99 25.82 -9.11
N VAL A 38 33.94 25.67 -9.93
CA VAL A 38 33.85 26.31 -11.25
C VAL A 38 33.31 27.75 -11.19
N TYR A 39 32.64 28.16 -10.11
CA TYR A 39 31.89 29.45 -10.06
C TYR A 39 32.12 30.30 -8.80
N ARG A 40 33.26 30.14 -8.10
CA ARG A 40 33.63 31.11 -7.05
C ARG A 40 34.07 32.43 -7.68
N GLY A 41 33.20 33.44 -7.69
CA GLY A 41 33.54 34.82 -8.07
C GLY A 41 32.57 35.54 -9.01
N SER A 42 31.37 35.02 -9.26
CA SER A 42 30.33 35.71 -10.04
C SER A 42 29.64 36.80 -9.24
N ASN A 43 29.38 37.97 -9.84
CA ASN A 43 28.61 39.06 -9.21
C ASN A 43 27.08 38.94 -9.45
N SER A 44 26.60 37.81 -9.99
CA SER A 44 25.21 37.63 -10.42
C SER A 44 24.44 36.70 -9.48
N LEU A 45 23.36 37.21 -8.89
CA LEU A 45 22.45 36.43 -8.02
C LEU A 45 21.85 35.21 -8.73
N ILE A 46 21.56 35.35 -10.02
CA ILE A 46 20.99 34.26 -10.82
C ILE A 46 22.01 33.12 -10.97
N GLU A 47 23.30 33.44 -11.08
CA GLU A 47 24.37 32.44 -11.18
C GLU A 47 24.55 31.68 -9.86
N GLU A 48 24.51 32.35 -8.72
CA GLU A 48 24.57 31.71 -7.39
C GLU A 48 23.37 30.79 -7.17
N MET A 49 22.16 31.23 -7.52
CA MET A 49 20.96 30.40 -7.45
C MET A 49 21.03 29.17 -8.36
N ILE A 50 21.49 29.34 -9.62
CA ILE A 50 21.66 28.21 -10.55
C ILE A 50 22.68 27.22 -9.99
N HIS A 51 23.82 27.72 -9.49
CA HIS A 51 24.87 26.89 -8.93
C HIS A 51 24.37 26.08 -7.72
N SER A 52 23.74 26.74 -6.75
CA SER A 52 23.14 26.10 -5.57
C SER A 52 22.11 25.06 -5.98
N SER A 53 21.27 25.36 -6.98
CA SER A 53 20.27 24.43 -7.51
C SER A 53 20.91 23.19 -8.15
N LEU A 54 21.94 23.35 -9.00
CA LEU A 54 22.63 22.23 -9.62
C LEU A 54 23.30 21.33 -8.57
N TRP A 55 23.97 21.96 -7.60
CA TRP A 55 24.70 21.25 -6.55
C TRP A 55 23.76 20.46 -5.63
N PHE A 56 22.69 21.08 -5.12
CA PHE A 56 21.66 20.36 -4.35
C PHE A 56 20.93 19.31 -5.19
N GLY A 57 20.73 19.56 -6.49
CA GLY A 57 20.13 18.61 -7.42
C GLY A 57 20.93 17.31 -7.50
N ILE A 58 22.26 17.39 -7.65
CA ILE A 58 23.13 16.19 -7.70
C ILE A 58 23.04 15.39 -6.39
N ILE A 59 23.06 16.07 -5.24
CA ILE A 59 22.92 15.41 -3.93
C ILE A 59 21.56 14.74 -3.78
N GLY A 60 20.47 15.44 -4.14
CA GLY A 60 19.12 14.91 -4.12
C GLY A 60 18.95 13.68 -5.02
N ALA A 61 19.55 13.71 -6.21
CA ALA A 61 19.59 12.57 -7.13
C ALA A 61 20.32 11.36 -6.51
N GLY A 62 21.48 11.57 -5.89
CA GLY A 62 22.24 10.52 -5.19
C GLY A 62 21.41 9.84 -4.10
N ILE A 63 20.80 10.62 -3.20
CA ILE A 63 19.95 10.10 -2.12
C ILE A 63 18.74 9.36 -2.70
N ALA A 64 18.05 9.93 -3.70
CA ALA A 64 16.87 9.31 -4.30
C ALA A 64 17.19 7.94 -4.93
N VAL A 65 18.23 7.87 -5.77
CA VAL A 65 18.66 6.63 -6.41
C VAL A 65 18.99 5.57 -5.37
N SER A 66 19.78 5.91 -4.34
CA SER A 66 20.15 4.94 -3.31
C SER A 66 18.96 4.44 -2.51
N LEU A 67 17.98 5.30 -2.19
CA LEU A 67 16.75 4.87 -1.51
C LEU A 67 15.86 3.97 -2.37
N LEU A 68 15.83 4.17 -3.69
CA LEU A 68 15.14 3.26 -4.61
C LEU A 68 15.84 1.90 -4.71
N ILE A 69 17.18 1.88 -4.71
CA ILE A 69 17.96 0.64 -4.60
C ILE A 69 17.63 -0.08 -3.29
N ALA A 70 17.54 0.66 -2.17
CA ALA A 70 17.16 0.09 -0.88
C ALA A 70 15.78 -0.57 -0.91
N SER A 71 14.81 0.08 -1.55
CA SER A 71 13.44 -0.42 -1.73
C SER A 71 13.44 -1.73 -2.53
N ALA A 72 14.12 -1.75 -3.68
CA ALA A 72 14.22 -2.95 -4.54
C ALA A 72 14.93 -4.11 -3.81
N GLN A 73 16.04 -3.81 -3.13
CA GLN A 73 16.81 -4.81 -2.38
C GLN A 73 16.00 -5.38 -1.20
N TYR A 74 15.26 -4.53 -0.48
CA TYR A 74 14.42 -4.96 0.64
C TYR A 74 13.32 -5.94 0.18
N LEU A 75 12.72 -5.70 -0.98
CA LEU A 75 11.68 -6.54 -1.57
C LEU A 75 12.23 -7.71 -2.43
N LYS A 76 13.51 -8.05 -2.24
CA LYS A 76 14.20 -9.19 -2.89
C LYS A 76 14.29 -9.10 -4.42
N ARG A 77 14.07 -7.92 -5.03
CA ARG A 77 14.18 -7.71 -6.48
C ARG A 77 15.63 -7.54 -6.99
N GLY A 78 16.62 -7.64 -6.10
CA GLY A 78 18.01 -7.31 -6.39
C GLY A 78 18.29 -5.81 -6.24
N LEU A 79 19.43 -5.33 -6.75
CA LEU A 79 19.80 -3.90 -6.64
C LEU A 79 19.11 -3.00 -7.65
N GLN A 80 18.70 -3.53 -8.81
CA GLN A 80 17.99 -2.81 -9.88
C GLN A 80 18.53 -1.41 -10.19
N ILE A 81 19.86 -1.29 -10.24
CA ILE A 81 20.58 -0.01 -10.36
C ILE A 81 20.05 0.81 -11.54
N GLN A 82 19.86 0.19 -12.71
CA GLN A 82 19.36 0.87 -13.90
C GLN A 82 17.96 1.49 -13.70
N GLN A 83 17.01 0.73 -13.13
CA GLN A 83 15.67 1.24 -12.85
C GLN A 83 15.72 2.34 -11.79
N ALA A 84 16.54 2.17 -10.75
CA ALA A 84 16.72 3.20 -9.73
C ALA A 84 17.31 4.51 -10.30
N LEU A 85 18.23 4.43 -11.27
CA LEU A 85 18.73 5.61 -11.98
C LEU A 85 17.63 6.28 -12.81
N GLN A 86 16.91 5.51 -13.62
CA GLN A 86 15.82 6.01 -14.47
C GLN A 86 14.72 6.71 -13.64
N ASP A 87 14.44 6.15 -12.47
CA ASP A 87 13.34 6.60 -11.63
C ASP A 87 13.73 7.69 -10.64
N GLY A 88 14.98 7.66 -10.16
CA GLY A 88 15.48 8.48 -9.07
C GLY A 88 16.23 9.73 -9.50
N VAL A 89 16.97 9.71 -10.61
CA VAL A 89 17.87 10.83 -10.98
C VAL A 89 17.08 12.11 -11.23
N LEU A 90 16.14 12.12 -12.18
CA LEU A 90 15.38 13.32 -12.51
C LEU A 90 14.59 13.82 -11.30
N LEU A 91 13.97 12.90 -10.57
CA LEU A 91 13.13 13.20 -9.43
C LEU A 91 13.92 13.82 -8.28
N GLY A 92 15.03 13.19 -7.90
CA GLY A 92 15.90 13.70 -6.85
C GLY A 92 16.59 15.00 -7.25
N PHE A 93 16.97 15.12 -8.53
CA PHE A 93 17.56 16.33 -9.07
C PHE A 93 16.60 17.52 -9.01
N VAL A 94 15.37 17.36 -9.47
CA VAL A 94 14.36 18.44 -9.43
C VAL A 94 14.05 18.82 -7.98
N ALA A 95 13.85 17.85 -7.09
CA ALA A 95 13.59 18.12 -5.68
C ALA A 95 14.76 18.88 -5.01
N GLY A 96 16.00 18.45 -5.27
CA GLY A 96 17.20 19.11 -4.79
C GLY A 96 17.37 20.51 -5.38
N ALA A 97 17.19 20.68 -6.69
CA ALA A 97 17.33 21.97 -7.35
C ALA A 97 16.34 23.01 -6.83
N ILE A 98 15.07 22.63 -6.62
CA ILE A 98 14.08 23.51 -5.99
C ILE A 98 14.51 23.87 -4.57
N ALA A 99 14.99 22.89 -3.79
CA ALA A 99 15.47 23.14 -2.43
C ALA A 99 16.67 24.09 -2.40
N GLY A 100 17.63 23.93 -3.33
CA GLY A 100 18.80 24.80 -3.47
C GLY A 100 18.40 26.23 -3.80
N ALA A 101 17.50 26.45 -4.76
CA ALA A 101 16.97 27.77 -5.07
C ALA A 101 16.27 28.43 -3.87
N ILE A 102 15.46 27.66 -3.13
CA ILE A 102 14.80 28.15 -1.91
C ILE A 102 15.85 28.52 -0.85
N ALA A 103 16.84 27.66 -0.62
CA ALA A 103 17.88 27.90 0.35
C ALA A 103 18.69 29.17 0.02
N GLU A 104 19.11 29.32 -1.23
CA GLU A 104 19.86 30.48 -1.71
C GLU A 104 19.07 31.78 -1.50
N TYR A 105 17.82 31.81 -1.98
CA TYR A 105 16.93 32.96 -1.80
C TYR A 105 16.75 33.34 -0.31
N THR A 106 16.62 32.32 0.55
CA THR A 106 16.40 32.50 1.98
C THR A 106 17.66 33.05 2.66
N TYR A 107 18.84 32.55 2.32
CA TYR A 107 20.11 33.05 2.85
C TYR A 107 20.41 34.47 2.40
N LEU A 108 20.07 34.84 1.17
CA LEU A 108 20.21 36.21 0.67
C LEU A 108 19.28 37.18 1.40
N SER A 109 18.06 36.73 1.73
CA SER A 109 17.04 37.59 2.35
C SER A 109 17.27 37.82 3.85
N VAL A 110 17.66 36.78 4.58
CA VAL A 110 17.73 36.79 6.06
C VAL A 110 19.16 36.70 6.59
N GLY A 111 20.10 36.22 5.77
CA GLY A 111 21.46 35.89 6.16
C GLY A 111 21.65 34.40 6.50
N PRO A 112 22.84 33.83 6.25
CA PRO A 112 23.12 32.44 6.54
C PRO A 112 23.29 32.22 8.06
N THR A 113 22.34 31.50 8.67
CA THR A 113 22.44 31.07 10.07
C THR A 113 22.32 29.55 10.17
N GLU A 114 22.91 28.97 11.22
CA GLU A 114 22.82 27.52 11.44
C GLU A 114 21.39 27.04 11.68
N PHE A 115 20.56 27.85 12.35
CA PHE A 115 19.14 27.57 12.52
C PHE A 115 18.42 27.50 11.17
N LEU A 116 18.67 28.48 10.29
CA LEU A 116 18.07 28.51 8.97
C LEU A 116 18.57 27.34 8.09
N ARG A 117 19.83 26.93 8.26
CA ARG A 117 20.40 25.76 7.58
C ARG A 117 19.64 24.48 7.91
N VAL A 118 19.27 24.27 9.17
CA VAL A 118 18.44 23.12 9.58
C VAL A 118 17.08 23.17 8.88
N ILE A 119 16.43 24.34 8.82
CA ILE A 119 15.14 24.50 8.14
C ILE A 119 15.26 24.20 6.65
N CYS A 120 16.28 24.73 5.97
CA CYS A 120 16.53 24.47 4.55
C CYS A 120 16.72 22.97 4.28
N TRP A 121 17.44 22.25 5.16
CA TRP A 121 17.57 20.79 5.07
C TRP A 121 16.25 20.05 5.31
N GLY A 122 15.41 20.55 6.22
CA GLY A 122 14.04 20.07 6.39
C GLY A 122 13.21 20.21 5.12
N ILE A 123 13.25 21.37 4.46
CA ILE A 123 12.56 21.61 3.19
C ILE A 123 13.10 20.68 2.10
N ALA A 124 14.42 20.56 1.96
CA ALA A 124 15.06 19.67 1.00
C ALA A 124 14.64 18.21 1.21
N GLY A 125 14.67 17.73 2.46
CA GLY A 125 14.22 16.39 2.82
C GLY A 125 12.74 16.19 2.51
N GLY A 126 11.89 17.17 2.81
CA GLY A 126 10.46 17.13 2.51
C GLY A 126 10.16 17.02 1.01
N LEU A 127 10.78 17.86 0.19
CA LEU A 127 10.63 17.81 -1.27
C LEU A 127 11.12 16.48 -1.84
N LEU A 128 12.24 15.97 -1.34
CA LEU A 128 12.78 14.68 -1.76
C LEU A 128 11.85 13.53 -1.36
N GLY A 129 11.34 13.52 -0.13
CA GLY A 129 10.38 12.53 0.36
C GLY A 129 9.05 12.56 -0.39
N LEU A 130 8.57 13.75 -0.76
CA LEU A 130 7.42 13.93 -1.64
C LEU A 130 7.69 13.31 -3.02
N GLY A 131 8.84 13.58 -3.62
CA GLY A 131 9.24 12.94 -4.88
C GLY A 131 9.24 11.41 -4.76
N LEU A 132 9.92 10.87 -3.74
CA LEU A 132 10.03 9.42 -3.55
C LEU A 132 8.67 8.74 -3.35
N SER A 133 7.65 9.46 -2.86
CA SER A 133 6.29 8.93 -2.71
C SER A 133 5.61 8.53 -4.03
N PHE A 134 6.09 9.03 -5.17
CA PHE A 134 5.59 8.63 -6.50
C PHE A 134 6.20 7.31 -7.00
N ARG A 135 7.33 6.88 -6.42
CA ARG A 135 8.10 5.71 -6.86
C ARG A 135 8.08 4.57 -5.84
N ILE A 136 8.00 4.89 -4.55
CA ILE A 136 7.88 3.90 -3.48
C ILE A 136 6.41 3.50 -3.36
N PRO A 137 6.07 2.21 -3.57
CA PRO A 137 4.68 1.74 -3.56
C PRO A 137 3.98 2.07 -2.25
N ASN A 138 2.80 2.67 -2.34
CA ASN A 138 1.90 2.95 -1.21
C ASN A 138 2.53 3.73 -0.04
N LEU A 139 3.62 4.48 -0.27
CA LEU A 139 4.18 5.39 0.74
C LEU A 139 3.19 6.51 1.07
N GLY A 140 2.55 7.08 0.05
CA GLY A 140 1.61 8.21 0.18
C GLY A 140 2.32 9.56 0.27
N ARG A 141 1.78 10.58 -0.42
CA ARG A 141 2.43 11.89 -0.59
C ARG A 141 2.70 12.60 0.73
N SER A 142 1.70 12.68 1.61
CA SER A 142 1.82 13.36 2.90
C SER A 142 2.80 12.66 3.84
N ARG A 143 2.83 11.32 3.81
CA ARG A 143 3.77 10.50 4.60
C ARG A 143 5.20 10.64 4.06
N GLY A 144 5.38 10.64 2.74
CA GLY A 144 6.67 10.91 2.11
C GLY A 144 7.19 12.30 2.45
N LEU A 145 6.36 13.33 2.28
CA LEU A 145 6.69 14.72 2.66
C LEU A 145 7.05 14.84 4.14
N GLY A 146 6.22 14.28 5.03
CA GLY A 146 6.44 14.34 6.48
C GLY A 146 7.68 13.58 6.94
N GLY A 147 7.89 12.36 6.43
CA GLY A 147 9.08 11.56 6.72
C GLY A 147 10.36 12.20 6.19
N GLY A 148 10.30 12.74 4.98
CA GLY A 148 11.39 13.51 4.39
C GLY A 148 11.73 14.76 5.19
N LEU A 149 10.73 15.56 5.59
CA LEU A 149 10.92 16.78 6.36
C LEU A 149 11.52 16.49 7.74
N ALA A 150 10.96 15.51 8.46
CA ALA A 150 11.48 15.11 9.76
C ALA A 150 12.92 14.59 9.65
N GLY A 151 13.21 13.78 8.63
CA GLY A 151 14.56 13.28 8.36
C GLY A 151 15.54 14.39 7.97
N GLY A 152 15.10 15.35 7.18
CA GLY A 152 15.89 16.51 6.77
C GLY A 152 16.23 17.44 7.93
N LEU A 153 15.28 17.72 8.83
CA LEU A 153 15.53 18.50 10.05
C LEU A 153 16.51 17.79 10.98
N LEU A 154 16.29 16.50 11.26
CA LEU A 154 17.18 15.70 12.10
C LEU A 154 18.58 15.61 11.50
N GLY A 155 18.67 15.32 10.20
CA GLY A 155 19.90 15.27 9.45
C GLY A 155 20.62 16.62 9.39
N GLY A 156 19.87 17.72 9.24
CA GLY A 156 20.38 19.08 9.29
C GLY A 156 20.99 19.42 10.65
N CYS A 157 20.36 19.02 11.76
CA CYS A 157 20.94 19.18 13.08
C CYS A 157 22.27 18.41 13.22
N LEU A 158 22.33 17.17 12.72
CA LEU A 158 23.58 16.40 12.71
C LEU A 158 24.64 17.01 11.80
N PHE A 159 24.24 17.54 10.64
CA PHE A 159 25.14 18.25 9.72
C PHE A 159 25.79 19.44 10.42
N VAL A 160 25.00 20.29 11.09
CA VAL A 160 25.49 21.44 11.85
C VAL A 160 26.39 20.98 12.99
N PHE A 161 25.98 19.96 13.74
CA PHE A 161 26.79 19.39 14.83
C PHE A 161 28.17 18.92 14.32
N PHE A 162 28.20 18.17 13.22
CA PHE A 162 29.46 17.72 12.63
C PHE A 162 30.29 18.86 12.06
N ALA A 163 29.67 19.91 11.52
CA ALA A 163 30.38 21.10 11.07
C ALA A 163 31.06 21.86 12.23
N VAL A 164 30.47 21.84 13.43
CA VAL A 164 31.02 22.50 14.63
C VAL A 164 32.07 21.65 15.34
N VAL A 165 31.84 20.33 15.44
CA VAL A 165 32.70 19.42 16.23
C VAL A 165 33.91 18.92 15.45
N ASN A 166 33.77 18.70 14.13
CA ASN A 166 34.91 18.26 13.33
C ASN A 166 35.78 19.47 12.99
N HIS A 167 36.86 19.67 13.75
CA HIS A 167 38.00 20.52 13.34
C HIS A 167 38.79 19.91 12.16
N THR A 168 38.29 18.84 11.55
CA THR A 168 38.88 18.13 10.42
C THR A 168 38.58 18.85 9.10
N SER A 169 39.32 18.51 8.03
CA SER A 169 39.21 19.08 6.69
C SER A 169 37.75 19.29 6.22
N LEU A 170 37.53 20.40 5.49
CA LEU A 170 36.24 20.83 4.94
C LEU A 170 35.51 19.70 4.17
N ILE A 171 36.28 18.80 3.55
CA ILE A 171 35.78 17.66 2.76
C ILE A 171 35.18 16.59 3.67
N THR A 172 35.85 16.22 4.77
CA THR A 172 35.38 15.19 5.70
C THR A 172 34.11 15.64 6.45
N GLY A 173 34.04 16.92 6.82
CA GLY A 173 32.83 17.49 7.46
C GLY A 173 31.60 17.45 6.56
N ARG A 174 31.79 17.73 5.26
CA ARG A 174 30.73 17.65 4.25
C ARG A 174 30.28 16.22 4.00
N LEU A 175 31.21 15.31 3.75
CA LEU A 175 30.91 13.91 3.48
C LEU A 175 30.12 13.27 4.62
N THR A 176 30.56 13.50 5.86
CA THR A 176 29.84 13.03 7.07
C THR A 176 28.48 13.71 7.23
N GLY A 177 28.39 15.00 6.93
CA GLY A 177 27.13 15.76 6.92
C GLY A 177 26.09 15.22 5.93
N PHE A 178 26.42 15.07 4.65
CA PHE A 178 25.46 14.55 3.65
C PHE A 178 25.11 13.09 3.90
N SER A 179 26.07 12.29 4.38
CA SER A 179 25.80 10.94 4.84
C SER A 179 24.76 10.94 5.97
N ALA A 180 24.89 11.85 6.93
CA ALA A 180 23.94 11.97 8.04
C ALA A 180 22.54 12.42 7.57
N ILE A 181 22.48 13.37 6.64
CA ILE A 181 21.21 13.83 6.04
C ILE A 181 20.51 12.69 5.32
N GLY A 182 21.19 12.03 4.38
CA GLY A 182 20.62 10.92 3.64
C GLY A 182 20.21 9.77 4.56
N PHE A 183 21.00 9.48 5.60
CA PHE A 183 20.68 8.48 6.61
C PHE A 183 19.39 8.82 7.36
N CYS A 184 19.25 10.05 7.85
CA CYS A 184 18.06 10.47 8.59
C CYS A 184 16.82 10.50 7.71
N ILE A 185 16.93 10.93 6.45
CA ILE A 185 15.82 10.89 5.48
C ILE A 185 15.37 9.45 5.24
N GLY A 186 16.30 8.54 4.95
CA GLY A 186 15.97 7.13 4.73
C GLY A 186 15.31 6.50 5.96
N LEU A 187 15.89 6.73 7.15
CA LEU A 187 15.34 6.25 8.41
C LEU A 187 13.91 6.75 8.65
N MET A 188 13.70 8.06 8.53
CA MET A 188 12.41 8.67 8.83
C MET A 188 11.32 8.34 7.81
N ILE A 189 11.65 8.18 6.53
CA ILE A 189 10.70 7.69 5.51
C ILE A 189 10.18 6.31 5.91
N ALA A 190 11.06 5.39 6.30
CA ALA A 190 10.67 4.04 6.68
C ALA A 190 9.87 4.00 7.99
N ILE A 191 10.23 4.83 8.99
CA ILE A 191 9.48 4.92 10.25
C ILE A 191 8.09 5.48 10.01
N VAL A 192 7.95 6.57 9.26
CA VAL A 192 6.65 7.19 8.97
C VAL A 192 5.77 6.23 8.16
N GLU A 193 6.32 5.56 7.15
CA GLU A 193 5.61 4.52 6.42
C GLU A 193 5.13 3.40 7.34
N ALA A 194 5.97 2.94 8.26
CA ALA A 194 5.61 1.86 9.18
C ALA A 194 4.60 2.25 10.26
N THR A 195 4.64 3.51 10.71
CA THR A 195 3.78 4.03 11.78
C THR A 195 2.38 4.36 11.27
N PHE A 196 2.27 4.93 10.06
CA PHE A 196 1.01 5.46 9.55
C PHE A 196 0.33 4.61 8.48
N ARG A 197 0.87 3.42 8.15
CA ARG A 197 0.20 2.48 7.24
C ARG A 197 -1.06 1.87 7.86
N GLU A 198 -2.09 1.70 7.04
CA GLU A 198 -3.38 1.14 7.46
C GLU A 198 -3.44 -0.38 7.26
N ALA A 199 -2.93 -0.85 6.11
CA ALA A 199 -2.85 -2.25 5.76
C ALA A 199 -1.48 -2.59 5.18
N TRP A 200 -0.98 -3.79 5.45
CA TRP A 200 0.29 -4.27 4.91
C TRP A 200 0.29 -5.78 4.77
N LEU A 201 1.09 -6.29 3.85
CA LEU A 201 1.40 -7.71 3.73
C LEU A 201 2.66 -8.02 4.53
N GLN A 202 2.66 -9.14 5.25
CA GLN A 202 3.85 -9.77 5.81
C GLN A 202 4.21 -11.00 4.98
N ILE A 203 5.43 -11.02 4.46
CA ILE A 203 5.94 -12.09 3.62
C ILE A 203 6.97 -12.85 4.43
N HIS A 204 6.61 -14.06 4.83
CA HIS A 204 7.48 -14.97 5.55
C HIS A 204 8.21 -15.88 4.56
N TYR A 205 9.48 -15.56 4.28
CA TYR A 205 10.37 -16.41 3.48
C TYR A 205 10.89 -17.59 4.30
N ASN A 206 11.18 -17.34 5.58
CA ASN A 206 11.68 -18.34 6.51
C ASN A 206 11.30 -17.89 7.94
N PRO A 207 11.45 -18.74 8.98
CA PRO A 207 11.14 -18.37 10.36
C PRO A 207 11.87 -17.12 10.90
N ARG A 208 13.00 -16.74 10.25
CA ARG A 208 13.85 -15.60 10.60
C ARG A 208 13.78 -14.44 9.61
N GLU A 209 13.21 -14.63 8.42
CA GLU A 209 13.17 -13.60 7.39
C GLU A 209 11.74 -13.21 7.05
N VAL A 210 11.37 -11.99 7.46
CA VAL A 210 10.06 -11.38 7.22
C VAL A 210 10.25 -10.07 6.49
N ARG A 211 9.45 -9.84 5.45
CA ARG A 211 9.35 -8.56 4.76
C ARG A 211 7.96 -7.99 4.90
N THR A 212 7.85 -6.67 4.96
CA THR A 212 6.56 -6.00 5.02
C THR A 212 6.42 -4.97 3.92
N VAL A 213 5.27 -4.96 3.24
CA VAL A 213 4.95 -3.96 2.22
C VAL A 213 3.58 -3.37 2.50
N SER A 214 3.47 -2.05 2.46
CA SER A 214 2.20 -1.36 2.67
C SER A 214 1.28 -1.56 1.48
N LEU A 215 0.00 -1.74 1.78
CA LEU A 215 -1.08 -1.78 0.80
C LEU A 215 -1.73 -0.41 0.68
N GLY A 216 -2.27 -0.14 -0.50
CA GLY A 216 -2.91 1.11 -0.85
C GLY A 216 -3.56 0.98 -2.22
N SER A 217 -3.87 2.12 -2.83
CA SER A 217 -4.51 2.16 -4.14
C SER A 217 -3.61 1.68 -5.28
N GLN A 218 -2.28 1.71 -5.10
CA GLN A 218 -1.37 1.11 -6.07
C GLN A 218 -1.27 -0.40 -5.82
N PRO A 219 -1.52 -1.24 -6.85
CA PRO A 219 -1.49 -2.67 -6.70
C PRO A 219 -0.07 -3.16 -6.37
N VAL A 220 0.02 -4.08 -5.41
CA VAL A 220 1.25 -4.76 -5.01
C VAL A 220 1.22 -6.17 -5.60
N SER A 221 2.12 -6.45 -6.53
CA SER A 221 2.22 -7.77 -7.18
C SER A 221 3.30 -8.64 -6.56
N ILE A 222 3.04 -9.95 -6.50
CA ILE A 222 3.96 -10.97 -6.00
C ILE A 222 4.19 -12.00 -7.11
N GLY A 223 5.44 -12.35 -7.38
CA GLY A 223 5.78 -13.29 -8.44
C GLY A 223 7.27 -13.66 -8.50
N GLY A 224 7.60 -14.47 -9.50
CA GLY A 224 8.95 -14.99 -9.76
C GLY A 224 9.80 -14.16 -10.72
N ASP A 225 9.26 -13.08 -11.31
CA ASP A 225 10.03 -12.17 -12.16
C ASP A 225 10.22 -10.80 -11.48
N PRO A 226 11.44 -10.42 -11.05
CA PRO A 226 11.70 -9.18 -10.32
C PRO A 226 11.42 -7.91 -11.13
N ASN A 227 11.28 -8.00 -12.47
CA ASN A 227 10.94 -6.86 -13.32
C ASN A 227 9.42 -6.65 -13.42
N LEU A 228 8.62 -7.69 -13.21
CA LEU A 228 7.16 -7.64 -13.33
C LEU A 228 6.44 -7.58 -11.98
N CYS A 229 7.09 -8.03 -10.91
CA CYS A 229 6.50 -8.04 -9.57
C CYS A 229 7.09 -6.99 -8.62
N THR A 230 6.27 -6.55 -7.66
CA THR A 230 6.70 -5.71 -6.53
C THR A 230 7.50 -6.52 -5.49
N ILE A 231 7.14 -7.79 -5.29
CA ILE A 231 7.80 -8.70 -4.34
C ILE A 231 8.25 -9.95 -5.06
N TYR A 232 9.56 -10.18 -5.05
CA TYR A 232 10.15 -11.37 -5.65
C TYR A 232 10.01 -12.59 -4.73
N VAL A 233 9.50 -13.68 -5.30
CA VAL A 233 9.37 -14.99 -4.65
C VAL A 233 10.03 -16.04 -5.54
N HIS A 234 10.92 -16.83 -4.95
CA HIS A 234 11.63 -17.85 -5.69
C HIS A 234 10.68 -19.00 -6.07
N ASN A 235 10.82 -19.51 -7.30
CA ASN A 235 10.02 -20.63 -7.83
C ASN A 235 8.49 -20.36 -7.87
N ALA A 236 8.08 -19.12 -8.15
CA ALA A 236 6.69 -18.74 -8.38
C ALA A 236 6.47 -18.36 -9.87
N PRO A 237 5.21 -18.36 -10.37
CA PRO A 237 4.87 -17.78 -11.67
C PRO A 237 5.40 -16.35 -11.80
N PRO A 238 5.76 -15.85 -13.00
CA PRO A 238 6.35 -14.52 -13.20
C PRO A 238 5.60 -13.41 -12.46
N MET A 239 4.27 -13.49 -12.49
CA MET A 239 3.35 -12.73 -11.66
C MET A 239 2.22 -13.68 -11.23
N ALA A 240 2.06 -13.89 -9.93
CA ALA A 240 1.14 -14.89 -9.39
C ALA A 240 -0.06 -14.26 -8.71
N LEU A 241 0.18 -13.30 -7.81
CA LEU A 241 -0.85 -12.66 -7.01
C LEU A 241 -0.71 -11.14 -7.12
N ARG A 242 -1.84 -10.44 -7.06
CA ARG A 242 -1.89 -8.99 -6.98
C ARG A 242 -2.84 -8.55 -5.88
N TYR A 243 -2.36 -7.66 -5.02
CA TYR A 243 -3.10 -7.16 -3.87
C TYR A 243 -3.35 -5.67 -4.03
N GLN A 244 -4.57 -5.22 -3.74
CA GLN A 244 -4.92 -3.82 -3.80
C GLN A 244 -5.87 -3.48 -2.65
N LEU A 245 -5.69 -2.30 -2.06
CA LEU A 245 -6.68 -1.72 -1.15
C LEU A 245 -7.56 -0.79 -1.97
N ASP A 246 -8.81 -1.17 -2.17
CA ASP A 246 -9.81 -0.38 -2.89
C ASP A 246 -11.04 -0.16 -2.01
N GLN A 247 -11.43 1.10 -1.84
CA GLN A 247 -12.58 1.51 -1.00
C GLN A 247 -12.64 0.87 0.41
N GLY A 248 -11.48 0.62 1.01
CA GLY A 248 -11.38 -0.01 2.34
C GLY A 248 -11.48 -1.53 2.35
N GLN A 249 -11.69 -2.16 1.19
CA GLN A 249 -11.59 -3.61 1.01
C GLN A 249 -10.24 -3.99 0.42
N ILE A 250 -9.69 -5.10 0.91
CA ILE A 250 -8.42 -5.63 0.41
C ILE A 250 -8.75 -6.76 -0.55
N LEU A 251 -8.43 -6.55 -1.81
CA LEU A 251 -8.70 -7.51 -2.88
C LEU A 251 -7.41 -8.26 -3.22
N CYS A 252 -7.55 -9.56 -3.47
CA CYS A 252 -6.50 -10.39 -4.02
C CYS A 252 -6.96 -10.95 -5.36
N GLU A 253 -6.22 -10.61 -6.41
CA GLU A 253 -6.37 -11.18 -7.74
C GLU A 253 -5.33 -12.30 -7.92
N ASP A 254 -5.81 -13.51 -8.21
CA ASP A 254 -5.00 -14.61 -8.69
C ASP A 254 -4.83 -14.46 -10.21
N ILE A 255 -3.62 -14.09 -10.63
CA ILE A 255 -3.32 -13.70 -12.01
C ILE A 255 -3.45 -14.88 -12.99
N PRO A 256 -2.95 -16.09 -12.68
CA PRO A 256 -3.17 -17.26 -13.54
C PRO A 256 -4.64 -17.60 -13.79
N THR A 257 -5.50 -17.48 -12.78
CA THR A 257 -6.92 -17.87 -12.88
C THR A 257 -7.84 -16.70 -13.25
N GLY A 258 -7.39 -15.46 -13.11
CA GLY A 258 -8.20 -14.25 -13.29
C GLY A 258 -9.27 -14.06 -12.22
N THR A 259 -9.20 -14.82 -11.12
CA THR A 259 -10.18 -14.74 -10.04
C THR A 259 -9.79 -13.68 -9.03
N THR A 260 -10.76 -12.89 -8.56
CA THR A 260 -10.54 -11.87 -7.53
C THR A 260 -11.42 -12.17 -6.33
N HIS A 261 -10.83 -12.20 -5.15
CA HIS A 261 -11.54 -12.43 -3.90
C HIS A 261 -11.15 -11.39 -2.83
N PRO A 262 -12.10 -10.98 -1.98
CA PRO A 262 -11.80 -10.12 -0.85
C PRO A 262 -11.03 -10.91 0.23
N LEU A 263 -10.11 -10.24 0.91
CA LEU A 263 -9.35 -10.77 2.02
C LEU A 263 -9.71 -10.06 3.33
N GLN A 264 -9.69 -10.83 4.42
CA GLN A 264 -9.87 -10.36 5.77
C GLN A 264 -8.52 -10.23 6.51
N PRO A 265 -8.40 -9.30 7.48
CA PRO A 265 -7.20 -9.19 8.29
C PRO A 265 -6.86 -10.51 8.99
N GLY A 266 -5.62 -10.97 8.84
CA GLY A 266 -5.15 -12.25 9.37
C GLY A 266 -5.19 -13.41 8.36
N ASP A 267 -5.82 -13.23 7.20
CA ASP A 267 -5.81 -14.21 6.12
C ASP A 267 -4.38 -14.56 5.73
N LYS A 268 -4.18 -15.85 5.48
CA LYS A 268 -2.90 -16.41 5.09
C LYS A 268 -3.01 -17.06 3.73
N GLN A 269 -2.09 -16.72 2.84
CA GLN A 269 -1.95 -17.34 1.54
C GLN A 269 -0.55 -17.91 1.39
N THR A 270 -0.44 -19.07 0.76
CA THR A 270 0.83 -19.72 0.47
C THR A 270 1.13 -19.59 -1.01
N LEU A 271 2.34 -19.16 -1.34
CA LEU A 271 2.83 -19.10 -2.72
C LEU A 271 4.22 -19.72 -2.77
N GLY A 272 4.33 -20.92 -3.34
CA GLY A 272 5.59 -21.68 -3.29
C GLY A 272 6.00 -21.95 -1.84
N THR A 273 7.17 -21.47 -1.43
CA THR A 273 7.72 -21.67 -0.08
C THR A 273 7.44 -20.53 0.90
N VAL A 274 6.83 -19.42 0.44
CA VAL A 274 6.50 -18.27 1.30
C VAL A 274 5.06 -18.33 1.80
N THR A 275 4.88 -17.86 3.04
CA THR A 275 3.56 -17.56 3.59
C THR A 275 3.35 -16.06 3.61
N ILE A 276 2.27 -15.60 3.00
CA ILE A 276 1.84 -14.22 2.97
C ILE A 276 0.73 -14.06 4.00
N VAL A 277 0.85 -13.08 4.88
CA VAL A 277 -0.15 -12.78 5.91
C VAL A 277 -0.63 -11.36 5.73
N LEU A 278 -1.95 -11.19 5.62
CA LEU A 278 -2.55 -9.87 5.57
C LEU A 278 -2.67 -9.28 6.98
N CYS A 279 -2.26 -8.03 7.16
CA CYS A 279 -2.33 -7.32 8.43
C CYS A 279 -2.96 -5.94 8.26
N THR A 280 -3.70 -5.50 9.27
CA THR A 280 -4.23 -4.14 9.35
C THR A 280 -3.89 -3.50 10.70
N ALA A 281 -3.85 -2.16 10.75
CA ALA A 281 -3.54 -1.43 11.99
C ALA A 281 -4.59 -1.67 13.08
N ASN A 282 -5.84 -1.96 12.69
CA ASN A 282 -6.96 -2.23 13.60
C ASN A 282 -7.08 -3.70 14.05
N SER A 283 -6.23 -4.59 13.53
CA SER A 283 -6.17 -5.99 13.98
C SER A 283 -5.00 -6.20 14.93
N LEU A 284 -5.17 -5.87 16.21
CA LEU A 284 -4.43 -6.57 17.27
C LEU A 284 -4.92 -8.03 17.28
N PRO A 285 -4.03 -9.03 17.49
CA PRO A 285 -4.49 -10.37 17.82
C PRO A 285 -5.28 -10.26 19.13
N GLN A 286 -6.55 -10.64 19.14
CA GLN A 286 -7.23 -10.97 20.39
C GLN A 286 -6.61 -12.29 20.90
N PRO A 287 -5.89 -12.32 22.03
CA PRO A 287 -5.84 -13.54 22.82
C PRO A 287 -7.23 -13.77 23.39
N ASN A 288 -7.82 -14.93 23.12
CA ASN A 288 -9.02 -15.39 23.80
C ASN A 288 -8.84 -15.25 25.33
N ILE A 289 -9.82 -14.62 26.00
CA ILE A 289 -10.65 -15.16 27.09
C ILE A 289 -11.34 -13.98 27.79
N SER A 290 -12.61 -13.77 27.48
CA SER A 290 -13.63 -13.67 28.52
C SER A 290 -14.80 -14.55 28.07
N ALA A 291 -15.04 -15.58 28.87
CA ALA A 291 -16.17 -16.47 28.74
C ALA A 291 -17.48 -15.74 29.04
N GLN A 292 -18.58 -16.36 28.61
CA GLN A 292 -20.00 -16.06 28.87
C GLN A 292 -20.60 -15.06 27.86
N ASN A 293 -21.41 -15.46 26.88
CA ASN A 293 -22.37 -16.56 26.87
C ASN A 293 -22.37 -17.27 25.51
N SER A 294 -22.10 -18.57 25.54
CA SER A 294 -22.64 -19.48 24.53
C SER A 294 -24.16 -19.54 24.72
N PRO A 295 -25.01 -19.15 23.76
CA PRO A 295 -26.24 -19.91 23.56
C PRO A 295 -25.77 -21.27 23.03
N LYS A 296 -26.13 -22.33 23.77
CA LYS A 296 -25.92 -23.73 23.38
C LYS A 296 -26.10 -23.88 21.87
N THR A 297 -25.07 -24.38 21.20
CA THR A 297 -25.20 -24.99 19.88
C THR A 297 -26.21 -26.13 20.02
N VAL A 298 -27.47 -25.85 19.70
CA VAL A 298 -28.34 -26.89 19.16
C VAL A 298 -27.71 -27.23 17.80
N PRO A 299 -27.38 -28.49 17.52
CA PRO A 299 -26.84 -28.86 16.21
C PRO A 299 -27.92 -28.56 15.16
N GLN A 300 -27.77 -27.46 14.44
CA GLN A 300 -28.62 -27.11 13.31
C GLN A 300 -27.84 -27.39 12.02
N PRO A 301 -28.40 -28.18 11.08
CA PRO A 301 -27.70 -28.60 9.89
C PRO A 301 -27.38 -27.41 8.97
N PRO A 302 -26.31 -27.48 8.16
CA PRO A 302 -26.00 -26.44 7.19
C PRO A 302 -27.04 -26.47 6.06
N HIS A 303 -28.01 -25.58 6.09
CA HIS A 303 -28.86 -25.34 4.91
C HIS A 303 -28.12 -24.40 3.96
N HIS A 304 -27.22 -24.97 3.15
CA HIS A 304 -26.53 -24.23 2.08
C HIS A 304 -27.49 -24.05 0.90
N PHE A 305 -28.23 -22.96 0.84
CA PHE A 305 -29.08 -22.73 -0.31
C PHE A 305 -28.27 -22.27 -1.53
N SER A 306 -28.60 -22.79 -2.72
CA SER A 306 -28.14 -22.28 -4.00
C SER A 306 -29.31 -22.03 -4.94
N LEU A 307 -29.18 -21.04 -5.82
CA LEU A 307 -30.13 -20.78 -6.90
C LEU A 307 -29.58 -21.39 -8.18
N HIS A 308 -30.22 -22.46 -8.63
CA HIS A 308 -29.91 -23.07 -9.92
C HIS A 308 -30.66 -22.35 -11.03
N VAL A 309 -29.95 -21.64 -11.91
CA VAL A 309 -30.52 -20.95 -13.09
C VAL A 309 -29.81 -21.43 -14.34
N LYS A 310 -30.55 -22.10 -15.24
CA LYS A 310 -30.01 -22.72 -16.48
C LYS A 310 -28.85 -23.69 -16.25
N TYR A 311 -27.60 -23.21 -16.30
CA TYR A 311 -26.36 -23.99 -16.17
C TYR A 311 -25.47 -23.50 -15.01
N GLN A 312 -25.98 -22.61 -14.15
CA GLN A 312 -25.22 -22.01 -13.07
C GLN A 312 -25.91 -22.25 -11.73
N ASP A 313 -25.12 -22.68 -10.73
CA ASP A 313 -25.52 -22.72 -9.33
C ASP A 313 -24.94 -21.51 -8.61
N ILE A 314 -25.80 -20.61 -8.16
CA ILE A 314 -25.41 -19.37 -7.49
C ILE A 314 -25.60 -19.57 -5.98
N PRO A 315 -24.55 -19.50 -5.14
CA PRO A 315 -24.71 -19.66 -3.70
C PRO A 315 -25.55 -18.52 -3.11
N LEU A 316 -26.58 -18.87 -2.35
CA LEU A 316 -27.48 -17.93 -1.67
C LEU A 316 -27.11 -17.82 -0.19
N THR A 317 -25.95 -17.23 0.08
CA THR A 317 -25.49 -16.94 1.45
C THR A 317 -26.04 -15.60 1.94
N ASP A 318 -26.09 -15.39 3.25
CA ASP A 318 -26.48 -14.12 3.83
C ASP A 318 -25.66 -12.95 3.24
N GLY A 319 -26.33 -11.87 2.85
CA GLY A 319 -25.72 -10.70 2.21
C GLY A 319 -25.36 -10.86 0.72
N ALA A 320 -25.57 -12.04 0.11
CA ALA A 320 -25.31 -12.24 -1.31
C ALA A 320 -26.15 -11.28 -2.18
N GLN A 321 -25.50 -10.62 -3.14
CA GLN A 321 -26.14 -9.70 -4.09
C GLN A 321 -25.96 -10.26 -5.50
N LEU A 322 -27.07 -10.42 -6.21
CA LEU A 322 -27.09 -10.97 -7.56
C LEU A 322 -27.32 -9.85 -8.57
N THR A 323 -26.65 -9.92 -9.71
CA THR A 323 -26.71 -8.94 -10.80
C THR A 323 -27.43 -9.50 -12.03
N GLY A 324 -27.79 -8.62 -12.98
CA GLY A 324 -28.42 -9.04 -14.24
C GLY A 324 -27.56 -9.98 -15.11
N LYS A 325 -26.25 -10.11 -14.81
CA LYS A 325 -25.37 -11.11 -15.43
C LYS A 325 -25.66 -12.54 -14.96
N GLU A 326 -26.00 -12.70 -13.69
CA GLU A 326 -26.27 -13.99 -13.04
C GLU A 326 -27.73 -14.44 -13.24
N ILE A 327 -28.66 -13.48 -13.37
CA ILE A 327 -30.06 -13.74 -13.72
C ILE A 327 -30.40 -12.97 -15.00
N PRO A 328 -30.16 -13.55 -16.19
CA PRO A 328 -30.34 -12.87 -17.47
C PRO A 328 -31.77 -12.38 -17.71
N GLY A 329 -31.91 -11.12 -18.11
CA GLY A 329 -33.20 -10.49 -18.44
C GLY A 329 -33.90 -9.77 -17.29
N LEU A 330 -33.23 -9.62 -16.15
CA LEU A 330 -33.63 -8.70 -15.09
C LEU A 330 -32.86 -7.37 -15.19
N GLU A 331 -33.58 -6.28 -14.99
CA GLU A 331 -33.02 -4.92 -14.95
C GLU A 331 -33.02 -4.41 -13.49
N PRO A 332 -31.89 -3.88 -13.01
CA PRO A 332 -31.74 -3.38 -11.65
C PRO A 332 -32.45 -2.03 -11.49
N GLN A 333 -33.04 -1.79 -10.32
CA GLN A 333 -33.75 -0.53 -10.05
C GLN A 333 -32.84 0.65 -9.65
N VAL A 334 -31.66 0.34 -9.12
CA VAL A 334 -30.69 1.32 -8.63
C VAL A 334 -29.39 1.18 -9.43
N ALA A 335 -28.63 2.27 -9.57
CA ALA A 335 -27.38 2.35 -10.34
C ALA A 335 -26.27 1.35 -9.92
N GLY A 336 -26.51 0.51 -8.90
CA GLY A 336 -25.60 -0.53 -8.40
C GLY A 336 -25.71 -1.89 -9.09
N GLY A 337 -26.57 -2.06 -10.11
CA GLY A 337 -26.56 -3.29 -10.92
C GLY A 337 -27.20 -4.55 -10.30
N VAL A 338 -27.67 -4.45 -9.05
CA VAL A 338 -28.24 -5.56 -8.26
C VAL A 338 -29.70 -5.78 -8.61
N VAL A 339 -30.03 -7.03 -8.96
CA VAL A 339 -31.40 -7.47 -9.29
C VAL A 339 -32.03 -8.31 -8.18
N ALA A 340 -31.23 -8.95 -7.32
CA ALA A 340 -31.71 -9.70 -6.16
C ALA A 340 -30.71 -9.63 -4.99
N GLN A 341 -31.19 -9.74 -3.75
CA GLN A 341 -30.34 -9.73 -2.56
C GLN A 341 -30.82 -10.73 -1.51
N VAL A 342 -29.92 -11.50 -0.91
CA VAL A 342 -30.22 -12.39 0.21
C VAL A 342 -30.03 -11.66 1.53
N ASN A 343 -31.05 -11.64 2.37
CA ASN A 343 -31.00 -11.04 3.70
C ASN A 343 -31.64 -11.99 4.74
N ASN A 344 -31.13 -11.95 5.97
CA ASN A 344 -31.82 -12.55 7.12
C ASN A 344 -33.15 -11.85 7.40
N ASN A 345 -34.14 -12.62 7.88
CA ASN A 345 -35.38 -12.06 8.40
C ASN A 345 -35.07 -11.28 9.70
N PRO A 346 -35.44 -9.98 9.81
CA PRO A 346 -35.19 -9.18 11.00
C PRO A 346 -35.80 -9.73 12.30
N GLN A 347 -36.88 -10.52 12.19
CA GLN A 347 -37.56 -11.15 13.34
C GLN A 347 -37.02 -12.54 13.67
N ASP A 348 -36.38 -13.21 12.71
CA ASP A 348 -35.80 -14.55 12.88
C ASP A 348 -34.55 -14.69 12.00
N PRO A 349 -33.35 -14.43 12.56
CA PRO A 349 -32.09 -14.49 11.82
C PRO A 349 -31.73 -15.85 11.24
N THR A 350 -32.44 -16.93 11.61
CA THR A 350 -32.22 -18.27 11.06
C THR A 350 -32.90 -18.47 9.70
N ILE A 351 -33.74 -17.52 9.28
CA ILE A 351 -34.47 -17.57 8.02
C ILE A 351 -33.83 -16.60 7.03
N LEU A 352 -33.27 -17.15 5.96
CA LEU A 352 -32.83 -16.38 4.79
C LEU A 352 -34.01 -16.08 3.87
N GLY A 353 -34.03 -14.88 3.29
CA GLY A 353 -34.98 -14.47 2.27
C GLY A 353 -34.29 -13.85 1.05
N LEU A 354 -34.78 -14.16 -0.15
CA LEU A 354 -34.37 -13.52 -1.39
C LEU A 354 -35.27 -12.32 -1.66
N LYS A 355 -34.70 -11.12 -1.62
CA LYS A 355 -35.34 -9.85 -1.91
C LYS A 355 -35.26 -9.52 -3.40
N ASN A 356 -36.37 -9.04 -3.96
CA ASN A 356 -36.43 -8.50 -5.31
C ASN A 356 -35.93 -7.06 -5.36
N CYS A 357 -34.86 -6.83 -6.12
CA CYS A 357 -34.27 -5.50 -6.37
C CYS A 357 -34.39 -5.08 -7.84
N SER A 358 -35.18 -5.82 -8.63
CA SER A 358 -35.40 -5.58 -10.06
C SER A 358 -36.69 -4.81 -10.32
N HIS A 359 -36.85 -4.28 -11.54
CA HIS A 359 -38.09 -3.65 -12.00
C HIS A 359 -39.25 -4.62 -12.27
N ARG A 360 -38.98 -5.94 -12.28
CA ARG A 360 -39.95 -6.96 -12.68
C ARG A 360 -40.48 -7.71 -11.45
N VAL A 361 -41.79 -7.96 -11.42
CA VAL A 361 -42.42 -8.84 -10.42
C VAL A 361 -42.04 -10.28 -10.72
N TRP A 362 -41.60 -11.02 -9.71
CA TRP A 362 -41.30 -12.46 -9.84
C TRP A 362 -42.49 -13.29 -9.41
N THR A 363 -42.60 -14.52 -9.91
CA THR A 363 -43.58 -15.50 -9.41
C THR A 363 -42.83 -16.68 -8.80
N ALA A 364 -42.95 -16.87 -7.49
CA ALA A 364 -42.38 -17.98 -6.77
C ALA A 364 -43.44 -19.06 -6.52
N THR A 365 -43.17 -20.28 -6.97
CA THR A 365 -43.97 -21.48 -6.69
C THR A 365 -43.29 -22.25 -5.55
N LEU A 366 -43.94 -22.30 -4.39
CA LEU A 366 -43.49 -23.05 -3.23
C LEU A 366 -43.63 -24.56 -3.45
N THR A 367 -42.98 -25.37 -2.62
CA THR A 367 -43.10 -26.84 -2.67
C THR A 367 -44.52 -27.34 -2.42
N SER A 368 -45.37 -26.54 -1.76
CA SER A 368 -46.80 -26.80 -1.59
C SER A 368 -47.64 -26.60 -2.86
N GLY A 369 -47.05 -26.07 -3.94
CA GLY A 369 -47.75 -25.66 -5.16
C GLY A 369 -48.35 -24.26 -5.10
N GLU A 370 -48.32 -23.59 -3.94
CA GLU A 370 -48.77 -22.21 -3.79
C GLU A 370 -47.87 -21.26 -4.59
N GLN A 371 -48.48 -20.37 -5.37
CA GLN A 371 -47.78 -19.32 -6.10
C GLN A 371 -47.87 -17.97 -5.38
N LYS A 372 -46.73 -17.30 -5.24
CA LYS A 372 -46.62 -15.96 -4.65
C LYS A 372 -45.95 -15.01 -5.62
N GLN A 373 -46.55 -13.83 -5.79
CA GLN A 373 -45.93 -12.73 -6.51
C GLN A 373 -45.00 -11.95 -5.59
N ILE A 374 -43.77 -11.73 -6.03
CA ILE A 374 -42.74 -10.99 -5.29
C ILE A 374 -42.49 -9.68 -6.03
N GLU A 375 -43.20 -8.65 -5.57
CA GLU A 375 -43.02 -7.28 -6.05
C GLU A 375 -41.61 -6.76 -5.72
N SER A 376 -41.20 -5.71 -6.41
CA SER A 376 -39.94 -5.04 -6.13
C SER A 376 -39.90 -4.55 -4.67
N GLY A 377 -38.78 -4.79 -3.99
CA GLY A 377 -38.58 -4.51 -2.57
C GLY A 377 -39.12 -5.58 -1.61
N ARG A 378 -39.89 -6.57 -2.08
CA ARG A 378 -40.39 -7.69 -1.25
C ARG A 378 -39.44 -8.88 -1.27
N SER A 379 -39.54 -9.73 -0.25
CA SER A 379 -38.69 -10.92 -0.09
C SER A 379 -39.51 -12.21 -0.04
N ILE A 380 -38.94 -13.29 -0.58
CA ILE A 380 -39.44 -14.66 -0.42
C ILE A 380 -38.47 -15.46 0.46
N LYS A 381 -38.99 -16.28 1.38
CA LYS A 381 -38.17 -17.19 2.19
C LYS A 381 -37.45 -18.21 1.30
N LEU A 382 -36.17 -18.45 1.57
CA LEU A 382 -35.42 -19.52 0.92
C LEU A 382 -35.89 -20.88 1.45
N ALA A 383 -36.31 -21.74 0.53
CA ALA A 383 -36.67 -23.12 0.81
C ALA A 383 -36.33 -23.98 -0.41
N ALA A 384 -35.65 -25.11 -0.19
CA ALA A 384 -35.29 -26.04 -1.26
C ALA A 384 -36.54 -26.54 -2.00
N GLY A 385 -36.45 -26.64 -3.32
CA GLY A 385 -37.56 -26.98 -4.22
C GLY A 385 -38.48 -25.81 -4.59
N THR A 386 -38.25 -24.60 -4.06
CA THR A 386 -38.97 -23.40 -4.50
C THR A 386 -38.50 -23.02 -5.90
N LYS A 387 -39.44 -22.84 -6.83
CA LYS A 387 -39.16 -22.41 -8.20
C LYS A 387 -39.55 -20.95 -8.38
N ILE A 388 -38.64 -20.13 -8.87
CA ILE A 388 -38.86 -18.69 -9.07
C ILE A 388 -38.78 -18.39 -10.56
N ASN A 389 -39.87 -17.88 -11.11
CA ASN A 389 -39.92 -17.38 -12.48
C ASN A 389 -39.57 -15.88 -12.49
N PHE A 390 -38.42 -15.56 -13.09
CA PHE A 390 -37.91 -14.19 -13.27
C PHE A 390 -38.39 -13.56 -14.60
N GLY A 391 -39.28 -14.24 -15.33
CA GLY A 391 -39.84 -13.84 -16.62
C GLY A 391 -39.13 -14.49 -17.81
N SER A 392 -37.84 -14.18 -18.00
CA SER A 392 -36.99 -14.73 -19.07
C SER A 392 -36.34 -16.06 -18.70
N VAL A 393 -36.19 -16.33 -17.40
CA VAL A 393 -35.52 -17.50 -16.84
C VAL A 393 -36.26 -18.00 -15.60
N VAL A 394 -36.21 -19.31 -15.37
CA VAL A 394 -36.73 -19.94 -14.16
C VAL A 394 -35.54 -20.45 -13.35
N GLY A 395 -35.51 -20.10 -12.06
CA GLY A 395 -34.54 -20.61 -11.10
C GLY A 395 -35.19 -21.58 -10.11
N GLU A 396 -34.41 -22.51 -9.59
CA GLU A 396 -34.82 -23.43 -8.52
C GLU A 396 -33.88 -23.29 -7.33
N ILE A 397 -34.44 -23.15 -6.13
CA ILE A 397 -33.65 -23.15 -4.90
C ILE A 397 -33.29 -24.60 -4.56
N ARG A 398 -32.01 -24.89 -4.41
CA ARG A 398 -31.47 -26.18 -3.97
C ARG A 398 -30.78 -26.02 -2.62
N SER A 399 -30.58 -27.12 -1.90
CA SER A 399 -29.88 -27.18 -0.60
C SER A 399 -28.64 -28.05 -0.65
#